data_AF-A0A1Y3EEM2-F1
#
_entry.id   AF-A0A1Y3EEM2-F1
#
_cell.length_a   1.000
_cell.length_b   1.000
_cell.length_c   1.000
_cell.angle_alpha   90.00
_cell.angle_beta   90.00
_cell.angle_gamma   90.00
#
_symmetry.space_group_name_H-M   'P 1'
#
loop_
_entity.id
_entity.type
_entity.pdbx_description
1 polymer ?
#
loop_
_entity_poly.entity_id
_entity_poly.type
_entity_poly.pdbx_seq_one_letter_code
_entity_poly.pdbx_strand_id
1 'polypeptide(L)'
;MQDWFRKIATFSTPIFYGSYIFLPYRRPICTVVGRPIDVEKCEDPTQEQIDRLHEIYVNELLTLFNTYKVSYGLPESAQLEIL
;
A
#
# COMPACT_ATOMS: atom_id res chain seq x y z
N MET A 1 -30.54 -27.89 13.23
CA MET A 1 -29.52 -27.95 12.16
C MET A 1 -29.60 -26.73 11.24
N GLN A 2 -30.79 -26.30 10.82
CA GLN A 2 -31.00 -25.07 10.01
C GLN A 2 -30.56 -23.77 10.71
N ASP A 3 -30.78 -23.62 12.02
CA ASP A 3 -30.46 -22.36 12.73
C ASP A 3 -28.95 -22.12 12.95
N TRP A 4 -28.17 -23.20 13.04
CA TRP A 4 -26.72 -23.12 13.21
C TRP A 4 -26.02 -22.66 11.92
N PHE A 5 -26.48 -23.15 10.77
CA PHE A 5 -25.97 -22.72 9.46
C PHE A 5 -26.22 -21.24 9.19
N ARG A 6 -27.35 -20.69 9.65
CA ARG A 6 -27.71 -19.26 9.47
C ARG A 6 -26.82 -18.32 10.29
N LYS A 7 -26.36 -18.75 11.47
CA LYS A 7 -25.37 -18.02 12.29
C LYS A 7 -23.97 -18.05 11.70
N ILE A 8 -23.56 -19.19 11.13
CA ILE A 8 -22.27 -19.30 10.41
C ILE A 8 -22.27 -18.48 9.13
N ALA A 9 -23.37 -18.48 8.37
CA ALA A 9 -23.49 -17.72 7.12
C ALA A 9 -23.42 -16.19 7.30
N THR A 10 -23.60 -15.67 8.52
CA THR A 10 -23.41 -14.24 8.84
C THR A 10 -21.94 -13.90 9.10
N PHE A 11 -21.14 -14.87 9.54
CA PHE A 11 -19.70 -14.72 9.67
C PHE A 11 -19.07 -15.15 8.35
N SER A 12 -18.73 -14.18 7.50
CA SER A 12 -17.93 -14.45 6.30
C SER A 12 -16.59 -15.02 6.77
N THR A 13 -16.45 -16.36 6.81
CA THR A 13 -15.16 -17.00 7.01
C THR A 13 -14.30 -16.56 5.82
N PRO A 14 -13.23 -15.78 6.05
CA PRO A 14 -12.43 -15.35 4.94
C PRO A 14 -11.60 -16.56 4.47
N ILE A 15 -12.03 -17.15 3.36
CA ILE A 15 -11.34 -18.28 2.75
C ILE A 15 -10.10 -17.72 2.06
N PHE A 16 -8.98 -17.69 2.79
CA PHE A 16 -7.68 -17.39 2.22
C PHE A 16 -6.97 -18.70 1.88
N TYR A 17 -6.70 -18.94 0.60
CA TYR A 17 -5.85 -20.06 0.18
C TYR A 17 -4.41 -19.84 0.68
N GLY A 18 -3.90 -20.72 1.55
CA GLY A 18 -2.49 -20.73 1.96
C GLY A 18 -2.07 -21.97 2.75
N SER A 19 -0.83 -21.97 3.27
CA SER A 19 -0.07 -23.18 3.68
C SER A 19 -0.75 -24.08 4.73
N TYR A 20 -1.71 -23.53 5.47
CA TYR A 20 -2.71 -24.23 6.26
C TYR A 20 -4.02 -23.52 5.97
N ILE A 21 -4.95 -24.18 5.26
CA ILE A 21 -6.36 -23.91 4.87
C ILE A 21 -6.96 -22.48 5.06
N PHE A 22 -6.52 -21.67 6.02
CA PHE A 22 -7.00 -20.32 6.36
C PHE A 22 -5.91 -19.24 6.56
N LEU A 23 -4.61 -19.55 6.44
CA LEU A 23 -3.54 -18.56 6.66
C LEU A 23 -2.95 -18.08 5.33
N PRO A 24 -2.85 -16.76 5.09
CA PRO A 24 -2.24 -16.22 3.87
C PRO A 24 -0.79 -16.68 3.73
N TYR A 25 -0.32 -16.84 2.50
CA TYR A 25 1.08 -17.16 2.23
C TYR A 25 2.00 -16.10 2.82
N ARG A 26 2.98 -16.53 3.62
CA ARG A 26 4.05 -15.64 4.10
C ARG A 26 4.86 -15.16 2.91
N ARG A 27 4.78 -13.86 2.62
CA ARG A 27 5.63 -13.18 1.65
C ARG A 27 6.54 -12.20 2.42
N PRO A 28 7.82 -12.06 2.03
CA PRO A 28 8.69 -11.07 2.65
C PRO A 28 8.13 -9.67 2.39
N ILE A 29 8.09 -8.84 3.44
CA ILE A 29 7.73 -7.41 3.33
C ILE A 29 9.02 -6.66 3.03
N CYS A 30 9.03 -5.92 1.93
CA CYS A 30 10.18 -5.12 1.51
C CYS A 30 9.87 -3.65 1.76
N THR A 31 10.74 -2.98 2.52
CA THR A 31 10.63 -1.54 2.80
C THR A 31 11.78 -0.83 2.12
N VAL A 32 11.46 0.13 1.24
CA VAL A 32 12.44 0.98 0.56
C VAL A 32 12.23 2.40 1.06
N VAL A 33 13.33 3.06 1.46
CA VAL A 33 13.31 4.44 1.96
C VAL A 33 13.95 5.34 0.91
N GLY A 34 13.22 6.38 0.50
CA GLY A 34 13.66 7.37 -0.48
C GLY A 34 14.54 8.46 0.12
N ARG A 35 14.89 9.44 -0.73
CA ARG A 35 15.60 10.66 -0.30
C ARG A 35 14.68 11.49 0.62
N PRO A 36 15.22 12.15 1.66
CA PRO A 36 14.44 13.13 2.41
C PRO A 36 13.96 14.27 1.51
N ILE A 37 12.81 14.84 1.86
CA ILE A 37 12.26 16.06 1.25
C ILE A 37 12.40 17.16 2.31
N ASP A 38 13.13 18.22 1.97
CA ASP A 38 13.29 19.37 2.85
C ASP A 38 11.98 20.16 2.90
N VAL A 39 11.49 20.39 4.12
CA VAL A 39 10.23 21.11 4.37
C VAL A 39 10.50 22.21 5.39
N GLU A 40 10.12 23.44 5.04
CA GLU A 40 10.16 24.56 5.97
C GLU A 40 8.91 24.54 6.86
N LYS A 41 9.08 24.79 8.16
CA LYS A 41 7.96 24.87 9.09
C LYS A 41 7.18 26.16 8.82
N CYS A 42 5.91 26.03 8.46
CA CYS A 42 4.98 27.14 8.28
C CYS A 42 3.80 26.97 9.25
N GLU A 43 3.47 28.00 10.02
CA GLU A 43 2.35 27.94 10.99
C GLU A 43 0.98 27.99 10.30
N ASP A 44 0.88 28.63 9.13
CA ASP A 44 -0.36 28.72 8.34
C ASP A 44 -0.02 28.58 6.83
N PRO A 45 0.17 27.35 6.34
CA PRO A 45 0.54 27.09 4.95
C PRO A 45 -0.63 27.38 4.01
N THR A 46 -0.33 27.91 2.82
CA THR A 46 -1.35 28.06 1.77
C THR A 46 -1.58 26.72 1.05
N GLN A 47 -2.75 26.55 0.43
CA GLN A 47 -3.06 25.32 -0.31
C GLN A 47 -2.04 25.07 -1.43
N GLU A 48 -1.58 26.11 -2.11
CA GLU A 48 -0.60 26.00 -3.20
C GLU A 48 0.76 25.48 -2.71
N GLN A 49 1.16 25.85 -1.48
CA GLN A 49 2.39 25.34 -0.88
C GLN A 49 2.28 23.84 -0.56
N ILE A 50 1.11 23.42 -0.05
CA ILE A 50 0.82 22.01 0.23
C ILE A 50 0.81 21.21 -1.07
N ASP A 51 0.10 21.69 -2.08
CA ASP A 51 -0.02 21.00 -3.38
C ASP A 51 1.35 20.82 -4.03
N ARG A 52 2.20 21.86 -3.98
CA ARG A 52 3.57 21.78 -4.49
C ARG A 52 4.40 20.75 -3.75
N LEU A 53 4.35 20.71 -2.42
CA LEU A 53 5.08 19.72 -1.63
C LEU A 53 4.55 18.30 -1.90
N HIS A 54 3.22 18.16 -2.03
CA HIS A 54 2.60 16.89 -2.35
C HIS A 54 3.01 16.39 -3.74
N GLU A 55 3.08 17.26 -4.74
CA GLU A 55 3.56 16.91 -6.08
C GLU A 55 5.01 16.41 -6.06
N ILE A 56 5.89 17.08 -5.30
CA ILE A 56 7.28 16.63 -5.11
C ILE A 56 7.31 15.24 -4.46
N TYR A 57 6.52 15.05 -3.40
CA TYR A 57 6.42 13.76 -2.70
C TYR A 57 5.95 12.63 -3.62
N VAL A 58 4.88 12.86 -4.38
CA VAL A 58 4.32 11.90 -5.34
C VAL A 58 5.34 11.52 -6.40
N ASN A 59 6.04 12.50 -6.98
CA ASN A 59 7.04 12.25 -8.01
C ASN A 59 8.24 11.42 -7.51
N GLU A 60 8.75 11.74 -6.32
CA GLU A 60 9.83 10.96 -5.70
C GLU A 60 9.37 9.54 -5.34
N LEU A 61 8.14 9.38 -4.84
CA LEU A 61 7.57 8.08 -4.52
C LEU A 61 7.37 7.21 -5.77
N LEU A 62 6.86 7.78 -6.86
CA LEU A 62 6.73 7.09 -8.15
C LEU A 62 8.09 6.68 -8.71
N THR A 63 9.10 7.54 -8.59
CA THR A 63 10.47 7.23 -9.02
C THR A 63 11.04 6.07 -8.22
N LEU A 64 10.88 6.10 -6.89
CA LEU A 64 11.33 5.03 -6.00
C LEU A 64 10.64 3.71 -6.35
N PHE A 65 9.31 3.73 -6.50
CA PHE A 65 8.54 2.55 -6.86
C PHE A 65 9.00 1.96 -8.20
N ASN A 66 9.10 2.78 -9.26
CA ASN A 66 9.51 2.31 -10.59
C ASN A 66 10.93 1.74 -10.61
N THR A 67 11.83 2.28 -9.80
CA THR A 67 13.21 1.79 -9.69
C THR A 67 13.29 0.40 -9.07
N TYR A 68 12.46 0.13 -8.05
CA TYR A 68 12.58 -1.08 -7.24
C TYR A 68 11.50 -2.14 -7.51
N LYS A 69 10.40 -1.82 -8.22
CA LYS A 69 9.28 -2.75 -8.43
C LYS A 69 9.71 -4.09 -9.03
N VAL A 70 10.55 -4.07 -10.07
CA VAL A 70 10.99 -5.29 -10.76
C VAL A 70 11.95 -6.11 -9.89
N SER A 71 12.85 -5.46 -9.13
CA SER A 71 13.81 -6.16 -8.27
C SER A 71 13.16 -6.85 -7.08
N TYR A 72 11.99 -6.39 -6.65
CA TYR A 72 11.17 -7.03 -5.62
C TYR A 72 10.05 -7.92 -6.17
N GLY A 73 10.07 -8.24 -7.47
CA GLY A 73 9.21 -9.26 -8.07
C GLY A 73 7.84 -8.78 -8.55
N LEU A 74 7.62 -7.47 -8.67
CA LEU A 74 6.45 -6.92 -9.37
C LEU A 74 6.71 -6.86 -10.89
N PRO A 75 5.66 -6.98 -11.73
CA PRO A 75 5.80 -6.83 -13.17
C PRO A 75 6.14 -5.38 -13.55
N GLU A 76 6.78 -5.19 -14.71
CA GLU A 76 7.11 -3.86 -15.23
C GLU A 76 5.86 -2.99 -15.46
N SER A 77 4.72 -3.62 -15.79
CA SER A 77 3.42 -2.97 -15.93
C SER A 77 2.76 -2.58 -14.61
N ALA A 78 3.30 -2.97 -13.45
CA ALA A 78 2.75 -2.55 -12.17
C ALA A 78 2.85 -1.04 -12.02
N GLN A 79 1.75 -0.43 -11.56
CA GLN A 79 1.61 0.99 -11.31
C GLN A 79 1.22 1.21 -9.86
N LEU A 80 1.71 2.30 -9.27
CA LEU A 80 1.35 2.74 -7.94
C LEU A 80 0.23 3.78 -8.06
N GLU A 81 -0.91 3.51 -7.42
CA GLU A 81 -2.02 4.46 -7.31
C GLU A 81 -1.93 5.16 -5.96
N ILE A 82 -1.98 6.49 -5.99
CA ILE A 82 -1.90 7.35 -4.81
C ILE A 82 -3.25 8.07 -4.71
N LEU A 83 -3.94 7.89 -3.58
CA LEU A 83 -5.29 8.41 -3.30
C LEU A 83 -5.26 9.82 -2.72
#